data_AF-A0A970MB59-F1
#
_entry.id   AF-A0A970MB59-F1
#
_cell.length_a   1.000
_cell.length_b   1.000
_cell.length_c   1.000
_cell.angle_alpha   90.00
_cell.angle_beta   90.00
_cell.angle_gamma   90.00
#
_symmetry.space_group_name_H-M   'P 1'
#
loop_
_entity.id
_entity.type
_entity.pdbx_description
1 polymer ?
#
loop_
_entity_poly.entity_id
_entity_poly.type
_entity_poly.pdbx_seq_one_letter_code
_entity_poly.pdbx_strand_id
1 'polypeptide(L)'
;MRNIYFYSKIVTLMSANSLFYSISRIPFLKRLEVSQFYKNEKLKNVIGIIGFLIEIIKDIIGSNAFVLLLIVYIPDLLTSSKTFGYSISPEVRQSLYLLISCLAPSFLQSVVFHLPEKDYPFLSFFQINPKTYYLLKIVRYSARNLLVIPVLCYVFKEPVTVLMLVMFDITASLLSNAILLRYYKEKGSLPDIKARYLLAFALVLLTYVGLFWRKIPGLPNDGVLHLIFILVLATISIGCWFYSIKYDRYHEIAAQYADKHVATLHVSITSTLNEDDV
;
A
#
# COMPACT_ATOMS: atom_id res chain seq x y z
N MET A 1 10.26 -22.45 0.70
CA MET A 1 8.89 -22.84 0.34
C MET A 1 7.96 -23.04 1.54
N ARG A 2 8.37 -23.77 2.61
CA ARG A 2 7.53 -23.99 3.81
C ARG A 2 6.96 -22.71 4.46
N ASN A 3 7.77 -21.66 4.59
CA ASN A 3 7.34 -20.39 5.19
C ASN A 3 6.30 -19.62 4.34
N ILE A 4 6.34 -19.76 3.01
CA ILE A 4 5.38 -19.09 2.11
C ILE A 4 4.00 -19.74 2.24
N TYR A 5 3.97 -21.09 2.31
CA TYR A 5 2.73 -21.83 2.55
C TYR A 5 2.09 -21.46 3.89
N PHE A 6 2.87 -21.42 4.97
CA PHE A 6 2.38 -21.01 6.29
C PHE A 6 1.88 -19.57 6.30
N TYR A 7 2.65 -18.63 5.72
CA TYR A 7 2.22 -17.24 5.58
C TYR A 7 0.89 -17.13 4.84
N SER A 8 0.77 -17.78 3.68
CA SER A 8 -0.47 -17.79 2.90
C SER A 8 -1.63 -18.35 3.71
N LYS A 9 -1.47 -19.50 4.36
CA LYS A 9 -2.50 -20.13 5.19
C LYS A 9 -2.96 -19.22 6.33
N ILE A 10 -2.02 -18.55 7.00
CA ILE A 10 -2.32 -17.59 8.07
C ILE A 10 -3.13 -16.41 7.52
N VAL A 11 -2.73 -15.83 6.39
CA VAL A 11 -3.45 -14.73 5.74
C VAL A 11 -4.88 -15.14 5.38
N THR A 12 -5.08 -16.34 4.81
CA THR A 12 -6.43 -16.84 4.46
C THR A 12 -7.30 -17.04 5.71
N LEU A 13 -6.72 -17.53 6.80
CA LEU A 13 -7.43 -17.70 8.08
C LEU A 13 -7.79 -16.37 8.74
N MET A 14 -6.90 -15.37 8.68
CA MET A 14 -7.21 -14.01 9.16
C MET A 14 -8.33 -13.38 8.33
N SER A 15 -8.31 -13.56 7.01
CA SER A 15 -9.35 -13.09 6.09
C SER A 15 -10.70 -13.76 6.39
N ALA A 16 -10.70 -15.07 6.69
CA ALA A 16 -11.90 -15.79 7.12
C ALA A 16 -12.47 -15.19 8.41
N ASN A 17 -11.63 -14.97 9.42
CA ASN A 17 -12.06 -14.41 10.71
C ASN A 17 -12.60 -12.97 10.55
N SER A 18 -11.94 -12.14 9.73
CA SER A 18 -12.39 -10.78 9.40
C SER A 18 -13.76 -10.77 8.73
N LEU A 19 -13.99 -11.70 7.80
CA LEU A 19 -15.28 -11.84 7.12
C LEU A 19 -16.36 -12.33 8.07
N PHE A 20 -16.08 -13.33 8.91
CA PHE A 20 -17.04 -13.80 9.94
C PHE A 20 -17.44 -12.68 10.90
N TYR A 21 -16.46 -11.88 11.33
CA TYR A 21 -16.70 -10.72 12.15
C TYR A 21 -17.62 -9.70 11.43
N SER A 22 -17.33 -9.42 10.16
CA SER A 22 -18.13 -8.49 9.35
C SER A 22 -19.57 -8.98 9.14
N ILE A 23 -19.76 -10.28 8.86
CA ILE A 23 -21.09 -10.91 8.73
C ILE A 23 -21.86 -10.82 10.04
N SER A 24 -21.21 -11.09 11.18
CA SER A 24 -21.85 -11.07 12.50
C SER A 24 -22.38 -9.68 12.90
N ARG A 25 -21.84 -8.60 12.31
CA ARG A 25 -22.30 -7.22 12.53
C ARG A 25 -23.51 -6.83 11.68
N ILE A 26 -23.88 -7.60 10.65
CA ILE A 26 -25.05 -7.31 9.82
C ILE A 26 -26.32 -7.68 10.60
N PRO A 27 -27.27 -6.74 10.83
CA PRO A 27 -28.41 -6.95 11.72
C PRO A 27 -29.24 -8.21 11.39
N PHE A 28 -29.41 -8.51 10.10
CA PHE A 28 -30.20 -9.64 9.60
C PHE A 28 -29.47 -10.99 9.67
N LEU A 29 -28.14 -11.00 9.84
CA LEU A 29 -27.31 -12.21 9.87
C LEU A 29 -26.80 -12.55 11.28
N LYS A 30 -27.14 -11.75 12.30
CA LYS A 30 -26.81 -12.00 13.72
C LYS A 30 -27.29 -13.35 14.25
N ARG A 31 -28.32 -13.95 13.63
CA ARG A 31 -28.87 -15.26 14.01
C ARG A 31 -28.09 -16.46 13.46
N LEU A 32 -27.12 -16.24 12.56
CA LEU A 32 -26.23 -17.31 12.14
C LEU A 32 -25.24 -17.58 13.27
N GLU A 33 -25.32 -18.77 13.88
CA GLU A 33 -24.34 -19.24 14.85
C GLU A 33 -22.99 -19.42 14.15
N VAL A 34 -22.21 -18.34 14.11
CA VAL A 34 -20.86 -18.29 13.52
C VAL A 34 -19.95 -19.38 14.14
N SER A 35 -20.24 -19.81 15.37
CA SER A 35 -19.56 -20.90 16.09
C SER A 35 -19.61 -22.25 15.37
N GLN A 36 -20.68 -22.56 14.62
CA GLN A 36 -20.77 -23.82 13.86
C GLN A 36 -19.86 -23.82 12.63
N PHE A 37 -19.66 -22.65 12.03
CA PHE A 37 -18.76 -22.47 10.87
C PHE A 37 -17.27 -22.62 11.25
N TYR A 38 -16.90 -22.35 12.50
CA TYR A 38 -15.54 -22.55 12.99
C TYR A 38 -15.12 -24.02 13.12
N LYS A 39 -16.07 -24.95 13.26
CA LYS A 39 -15.78 -26.38 13.49
C LYS A 39 -15.38 -27.14 12.22
N ASN A 40 -15.73 -26.63 11.03
CA ASN A 40 -15.45 -27.30 9.76
C ASN A 40 -14.29 -26.62 9.01
N GLU A 41 -13.11 -27.26 9.00
CA GLU A 41 -11.90 -26.71 8.37
C GLU A 41 -12.07 -26.45 6.86
N LYS A 42 -12.78 -27.33 6.13
CA LYS A 42 -13.02 -27.15 4.69
C LYS A 42 -13.87 -25.92 4.42
N LEU A 43 -14.94 -25.74 5.18
CA LEU A 43 -15.85 -24.60 5.06
C LEU A 43 -15.14 -23.29 5.44
N LYS A 44 -14.32 -23.31 6.50
CA LYS A 44 -13.49 -22.17 6.92
C LYS A 44 -12.50 -21.75 5.83
N ASN A 45 -11.88 -22.71 5.15
CA ASN A 45 -10.96 -22.43 4.04
C ASN A 45 -11.69 -21.80 2.84
N VAL A 46 -12.87 -22.31 2.47
CA VAL A 46 -13.69 -21.73 1.38
C VAL A 46 -14.10 -20.31 1.71
N ILE A 47 -14.61 -20.07 2.93
CA ILE A 47 -15.01 -18.74 3.39
C ILE A 47 -13.80 -17.80 3.46
N GLY A 48 -12.63 -18.29 3.87
CA GLY A 48 -11.38 -17.53 3.84
C GLY A 48 -10.96 -17.11 2.44
N ILE A 49 -11.10 -17.98 1.44
CA ILE A 49 -10.84 -17.65 0.03
C ILE A 49 -11.81 -16.56 -0.44
N ILE A 50 -13.11 -16.69 -0.14
CA ILE A 50 -14.11 -15.69 -0.49
C ILE A 50 -13.78 -14.34 0.17
N GLY A 51 -13.43 -14.33 1.45
CA GLY A 51 -13.03 -13.12 2.15
C GLY A 51 -11.81 -12.45 1.54
N PHE A 52 -10.80 -13.25 1.19
CA PHE A 52 -9.61 -12.77 0.50
C PHE A 52 -9.95 -12.15 -0.87
N LEU A 53 -10.85 -12.77 -1.64
CA LEU A 53 -11.30 -12.21 -2.93
C LEU A 53 -12.06 -10.88 -2.74
N ILE A 54 -12.91 -10.78 -1.73
CA ILE A 54 -13.63 -9.53 -1.41
C ILE A 54 -12.64 -8.42 -1.03
N GLU A 55 -11.61 -8.74 -0.24
CA GLU A 55 -10.54 -7.79 0.11
C GLU A 55 -9.81 -7.30 -1.15
N ILE A 56 -9.46 -8.19 -2.08
CA ILE A 56 -8.85 -7.82 -3.37
C ILE A 56 -9.77 -6.88 -4.15
N ILE A 57 -11.06 -7.21 -4.28
CA ILE A 57 -12.01 -6.37 -5.03
C ILE A 57 -12.13 -4.98 -4.40
N LYS A 58 -12.22 -4.89 -3.08
CA LYS A 58 -12.23 -3.60 -2.36
C LYS A 58 -10.96 -2.80 -2.62
N ASP A 59 -9.80 -3.46 -2.59
CA ASP A 59 -8.52 -2.83 -2.88
C ASP A 59 -8.44 -2.32 -4.33
N ILE A 60 -8.96 -3.07 -5.30
CA ILE A 60 -9.05 -2.65 -6.71
C ILE A 60 -9.94 -1.41 -6.84
N ILE A 61 -11.16 -1.47 -6.29
CA ILE A 61 -12.12 -0.36 -6.38
C ILE A 61 -11.55 0.89 -5.71
N GLY A 62 -11.00 0.75 -4.51
CA GLY A 62 -10.43 1.87 -3.77
C GLY A 62 -9.25 2.52 -4.48
N SER A 63 -8.31 1.70 -4.98
CA SER A 63 -7.12 2.21 -5.69
C SER A 63 -7.49 2.90 -7.01
N ASN A 64 -8.43 2.31 -7.76
CA ASN A 64 -8.90 2.89 -9.02
C ASN A 64 -9.70 4.18 -8.80
N ALA A 65 -10.58 4.22 -7.80
CA ALA A 65 -11.33 5.41 -7.43
C ALA A 65 -10.40 6.55 -7.00
N PHE A 66 -9.34 6.24 -6.24
CA PHE A 66 -8.35 7.21 -5.81
C PHE A 66 -7.60 7.83 -7.00
N VAL A 67 -7.16 7.02 -7.97
CA VAL A 67 -6.51 7.49 -9.19
C VAL A 67 -7.47 8.36 -10.02
N LEU A 68 -8.71 7.92 -10.24
CA LEU A 68 -9.70 8.73 -10.97
C LEU A 68 -9.95 10.08 -10.28
N LEU A 69 -10.08 10.07 -8.96
CA LEU A 69 -10.37 11.27 -8.20
C LEU A 69 -9.20 12.29 -8.27
N LEU A 70 -7.96 11.85 -8.05
CA LEU A 70 -6.81 12.76 -7.96
C LEU A 70 -6.19 13.12 -9.31
N ILE A 71 -6.30 12.25 -10.32
CA ILE A 71 -5.63 12.43 -11.62
C ILE A 71 -6.61 12.89 -12.70
N VAL A 72 -7.91 12.63 -12.55
CA VAL A 72 -8.94 13.05 -13.52
C VAL A 72 -9.85 14.12 -12.91
N TYR A 73 -10.63 13.76 -11.88
CA TYR A 73 -11.74 14.61 -11.42
C TYR A 73 -11.30 15.93 -10.78
N ILE A 74 -10.40 15.90 -9.80
CA ILE A 74 -9.92 17.14 -9.15
C ILE A 74 -9.15 18.03 -10.14
N PRO A 75 -8.19 17.51 -10.94
CA PRO A 75 -7.53 18.30 -11.96
C PRO A 75 -8.53 18.95 -12.92
N ASP A 76 -9.47 18.18 -13.47
CA ASP A 76 -10.46 18.71 -14.41
C ASP A 76 -11.37 19.75 -13.74
N LEU A 77 -11.75 19.57 -12.47
CA LEU A 77 -12.54 20.56 -11.73
C LEU A 77 -11.78 21.90 -11.57
N LEU A 78 -10.48 21.83 -11.26
CA LEU A 78 -9.63 23.02 -11.09
C LEU A 78 -9.46 23.79 -12.42
N THR A 79 -9.32 23.08 -13.55
CA THR A 79 -9.02 23.69 -14.86
C THR A 79 -10.26 24.01 -15.70
N SER A 80 -11.38 23.31 -15.47
CA SER A 80 -12.68 23.50 -16.15
C SER A 80 -13.48 24.68 -15.60
N SER A 81 -13.07 25.27 -14.47
CA SER A 81 -13.72 26.47 -13.95
C SER A 81 -13.71 27.60 -14.99
N LYS A 82 -14.81 28.37 -15.03
CA LYS A 82 -15.07 29.50 -15.96
C LYS A 82 -13.92 30.52 -16.06
N THR A 83 -12.99 30.50 -15.11
CA THR A 83 -11.86 31.43 -14.99
C THR A 83 -10.66 31.05 -15.88
N PHE A 84 -10.48 29.78 -16.27
CA PHE A 84 -9.26 29.33 -16.97
C PHE A 84 -9.49 28.52 -18.25
N GLY A 85 -10.61 27.78 -18.33
CA GLY A 85 -11.13 27.20 -19.57
C GLY A 85 -10.16 26.38 -20.41
N TYR A 86 -9.46 25.40 -19.83
CA TYR A 86 -8.59 24.50 -20.60
C TYR A 86 -8.71 23.03 -20.19
N SER A 87 -8.58 22.14 -21.17
CA SER A 87 -8.51 20.70 -20.96
C SER A 87 -7.08 20.28 -20.62
N ILE A 88 -6.94 19.35 -19.68
CA ILE A 88 -5.64 18.81 -19.30
C ILE A 88 -5.24 17.76 -20.32
N SER A 89 -4.05 17.93 -20.92
CA SER A 89 -3.52 16.97 -21.88
C SER A 89 -3.11 15.65 -21.21
N PRO A 90 -3.09 14.52 -21.94
CA PRO A 90 -2.66 13.23 -21.41
C PRO A 90 -1.25 13.28 -20.79
N GLU A 91 -0.34 14.05 -21.39
CA GLU A 91 1.04 14.22 -20.94
C GLU A 91 1.13 14.87 -19.55
N VAL A 92 0.28 15.86 -19.28
CA VAL A 92 0.19 16.50 -17.96
C VAL A 92 -0.42 15.52 -16.94
N ARG A 93 -1.41 14.70 -17.34
CA ARG A 93 -1.98 13.65 -16.48
C ARG A 93 -0.96 12.58 -16.11
N GLN A 94 -0.03 12.24 -17.02
CA GLN A 94 1.09 11.34 -16.72
C GLN A 94 1.96 11.94 -15.62
N SER A 95 2.37 13.20 -15.76
CA SER A 95 3.16 13.91 -14.75
C SER A 95 2.45 14.01 -13.40
N LEU A 96 1.13 14.28 -13.39
CA LEU A 96 0.32 14.27 -12.17
C LEU A 96 0.34 12.89 -11.50
N TYR A 97 0.20 11.81 -12.26
CA TYR A 97 0.25 10.46 -11.72
C TYR A 97 1.62 10.16 -11.09
N LEU A 98 2.72 10.50 -11.78
CA LEU A 98 4.08 10.29 -11.26
C LEU A 98 4.32 11.04 -9.94
N LEU A 99 3.91 12.30 -9.86
CA LEU A 99 4.14 13.14 -8.68
C LEU A 99 3.23 12.74 -7.50
N ILE A 100 1.94 12.54 -7.75
CA ILE A 100 0.91 12.37 -6.71
C ILE A 100 0.74 10.89 -6.33
N SER A 101 0.71 9.99 -7.31
CA SER A 101 0.43 8.57 -7.05
C SER A 101 1.68 7.74 -6.81
N CYS A 102 2.85 8.15 -7.34
CA CYS A 102 4.10 7.39 -7.16
C CYS A 102 5.04 8.04 -6.14
N LEU A 103 5.41 9.32 -6.34
CA LEU A 103 6.42 9.97 -5.51
C LEU A 103 5.88 10.37 -4.12
N ALA A 104 4.71 11.00 -4.03
CA ALA A 104 4.17 11.42 -2.73
C ALA A 104 4.02 10.25 -1.73
N PRO A 105 3.43 9.09 -2.11
CA PRO A 105 3.34 7.93 -1.21
C PRO A 105 4.71 7.36 -0.84
N SER A 106 5.68 7.44 -1.75
CA SER A 106 7.05 6.99 -1.49
C SER A 106 7.73 7.78 -0.36
N PHE A 107 7.34 9.02 -0.09
CA PHE A 107 7.86 9.79 1.04
C PHE A 107 7.18 9.49 2.37
N LEU A 108 5.91 9.05 2.35
CA LEU A 108 5.11 8.82 3.56
C LEU A 108 5.71 7.71 4.43
N GLN A 109 5.84 6.52 3.88
CA GLN A 109 6.32 5.37 4.65
C GLN A 109 6.83 4.25 3.74
N SER A 110 7.99 3.69 4.08
CA SER A 110 8.46 2.45 3.49
C SER A 110 7.51 1.30 3.85
N VAL A 111 7.33 0.39 2.91
CA VAL A 111 6.56 -0.84 3.05
C VAL A 111 6.97 -1.65 4.28
N VAL A 112 8.27 -1.71 4.57
CA VAL A 112 8.80 -2.44 5.73
C VAL A 112 8.21 -1.90 7.03
N PHE A 113 8.16 -0.57 7.17
CA PHE A 113 7.74 0.11 8.39
C PHE A 113 6.24 0.47 8.42
N HIS A 114 5.48 0.12 7.39
CA HIS A 114 4.06 0.46 7.28
C HIS A 114 3.18 -0.51 8.10
N LEU A 115 2.28 0.04 8.93
CA LEU A 115 1.31 -0.71 9.76
C LEU A 115 1.95 -1.79 10.67
N PRO A 116 2.79 -1.40 11.65
CA PRO A 116 3.48 -2.34 12.56
C PRO A 116 2.53 -3.28 13.31
N GLU A 117 1.31 -2.83 13.62
CA GLU A 117 0.26 -3.64 14.25
C GLU A 117 -0.09 -4.91 13.47
N LYS A 118 -0.02 -4.86 12.14
CA LYS A 118 -0.28 -6.01 11.26
C LYS A 118 0.92 -6.96 11.18
N ASP A 119 2.10 -6.51 11.57
CA ASP A 119 3.32 -7.31 11.56
C ASP A 119 3.45 -8.18 12.82
N TYR A 120 2.94 -7.68 13.95
CA TYR A 120 3.01 -8.32 15.26
C TYR A 120 2.58 -9.80 15.25
N PRO A 121 1.42 -10.20 14.66
CA PRO A 121 1.03 -11.61 14.70
C PRO A 121 1.99 -12.53 13.96
N PHE A 122 2.58 -12.06 12.85
CA PHE A 122 3.45 -12.89 12.02
C PHE A 122 4.85 -13.03 12.63
N LEU A 123 5.37 -11.93 13.18
CA LEU A 123 6.72 -11.88 13.73
C LEU A 123 6.77 -12.42 15.16
N SER A 124 5.77 -12.11 15.99
CA SER A 124 5.78 -12.40 17.42
C SER A 124 5.00 -13.67 17.78
N PHE A 125 3.78 -13.88 17.23
CA PHE A 125 3.01 -15.11 17.50
C PHE A 125 3.44 -16.29 16.63
N PHE A 126 3.53 -16.10 15.32
CA PHE A 126 3.90 -17.18 14.40
C PHE A 126 5.41 -17.34 14.20
N GLN A 127 6.22 -16.46 14.80
CA GLN A 127 7.69 -16.52 14.79
C GLN A 127 8.27 -16.71 13.38
N ILE A 128 7.64 -16.10 12.37
CA ILE A 128 8.16 -16.14 11.01
C ILE A 128 9.48 -15.36 11.00
N ASN A 129 10.50 -15.93 10.36
CA ASN A 129 11.79 -15.28 10.19
C ASN A 129 11.59 -13.84 9.63
N PRO A 130 12.04 -12.78 10.34
CA PRO A 130 11.80 -11.38 9.97
C PRO A 130 12.24 -11.03 8.56
N LYS A 131 13.42 -11.50 8.14
CA LYS A 131 13.93 -11.28 6.78
C LYS A 131 12.98 -11.87 5.74
N THR A 132 12.51 -13.09 5.94
CA THR A 132 11.55 -13.73 5.01
C THR A 132 10.22 -12.98 4.99
N TYR A 133 9.73 -12.56 6.16
CA TYR A 133 8.47 -11.82 6.29
C TYR A 133 8.53 -10.47 5.56
N TYR A 134 9.54 -9.64 5.83
CA TYR A 134 9.65 -8.31 5.23
C TYR A 134 9.90 -8.36 3.71
N LEU A 135 10.66 -9.34 3.21
CA LEU A 135 10.82 -9.53 1.77
C LEU A 135 9.48 -9.90 1.11
N LEU A 136 8.68 -10.78 1.72
CA LEU A 136 7.33 -11.10 1.23
C LEU A 136 6.39 -9.90 1.31
N LYS A 137 6.52 -9.08 2.35
CA LYS A 137 5.75 -7.83 2.52
C LYS A 137 6.05 -6.84 1.39
N ILE A 138 7.33 -6.66 1.04
CA ILE A 138 7.77 -5.84 -0.10
C ILE A 138 7.16 -6.36 -1.40
N VAL A 139 7.31 -7.66 -1.71
CA VAL A 139 6.76 -8.27 -2.93
C VAL A 139 5.24 -8.10 -3.02
N ARG A 140 4.52 -8.36 -1.92
CA ARG A 140 3.05 -8.21 -1.89
C ARG A 140 2.62 -6.77 -2.14
N TYR A 141 3.34 -5.80 -1.57
CA TYR A 141 3.04 -4.39 -1.79
C TYR A 141 3.31 -3.98 -3.24
N SER A 142 4.46 -4.36 -3.81
CA SER A 142 4.77 -4.10 -5.22
C SER A 142 3.76 -4.77 -6.16
N ALA A 143 3.27 -5.97 -5.84
CA ALA A 143 2.22 -6.63 -6.62
C ALA A 143 0.87 -5.89 -6.54
N ARG A 144 0.58 -5.20 -5.42
CA ARG A 144 -0.64 -4.39 -5.28
C ARG A 144 -0.66 -3.21 -6.25
N ASN A 145 0.50 -2.68 -6.63
CA ASN A 145 0.59 -1.62 -7.65
C ASN A 145 0.07 -2.09 -9.03
N LEU A 146 -0.02 -3.41 -9.28
CA LEU A 146 -0.64 -3.93 -10.50
C LEU A 146 -2.16 -3.75 -10.52
N LEU A 147 -2.79 -3.55 -9.36
CA LEU A 147 -4.25 -3.39 -9.26
C LEU A 147 -4.74 -2.09 -9.88
N VAL A 148 -3.86 -1.10 -10.12
CA VAL A 148 -4.21 0.16 -10.80
C VAL A 148 -4.13 0.07 -12.34
N ILE A 149 -3.65 -1.05 -12.91
CA ILE A 149 -3.58 -1.23 -14.37
C ILE A 149 -4.93 -0.95 -15.07
N PRO A 150 -6.09 -1.45 -14.58
CA PRO A 150 -7.36 -1.23 -15.26
C PRO A 150 -7.72 0.25 -15.42
N VAL A 151 -7.52 1.07 -14.38
CA VAL A 151 -7.80 2.51 -14.47
C VAL A 151 -6.80 3.23 -15.37
N LEU A 152 -5.53 2.83 -15.34
CA LEU A 152 -4.51 3.44 -16.21
C LEU A 152 -4.77 3.13 -17.69
N CYS A 153 -5.16 1.89 -18.01
CA CYS A 153 -5.61 1.54 -19.36
C CYS A 153 -6.82 2.35 -19.80
N TYR A 154 -7.78 2.59 -18.90
CA TYR A 154 -8.95 3.43 -19.18
C TYR A 154 -8.58 4.90 -19.44
N VAL A 155 -7.68 5.47 -18.64
CA VAL A 155 -7.29 6.89 -18.71
C VAL A 155 -6.36 7.18 -19.88
N PHE A 156 -5.29 6.39 -20.06
CA PHE A 156 -4.22 6.70 -21.02
C PHE A 156 -4.35 5.98 -22.36
N LYS A 157 -5.08 4.85 -22.42
CA LYS A 157 -5.37 4.07 -23.63
C LYS A 157 -4.15 3.57 -24.42
N GLU A 158 -2.94 3.77 -23.91
CA GLU A 158 -1.69 3.36 -24.55
C GLU A 158 -0.90 2.39 -23.65
N PRO A 159 -0.65 1.15 -24.11
CA PRO A 159 -0.11 0.10 -23.24
C PRO A 159 1.32 0.36 -22.79
N VAL A 160 2.16 0.97 -23.63
CA VAL A 160 3.56 1.28 -23.30
C VAL A 160 3.63 2.35 -22.21
N THR A 161 2.80 3.38 -22.31
CA THR A 161 2.66 4.44 -21.31
C THR A 161 2.18 3.87 -19.97
N VAL A 162 1.15 3.01 -19.99
CA VAL A 162 0.67 2.33 -18.78
C VAL A 162 1.77 1.49 -18.13
N LEU A 163 2.52 0.71 -18.91
CA LEU A 163 3.63 -0.08 -18.41
C LEU A 163 4.70 0.79 -17.76
N MET A 164 5.05 1.92 -18.38
CA MET A 164 6.01 2.88 -17.83
C MET A 164 5.54 3.44 -16.48
N LEU A 165 4.28 3.88 -16.38
CA LEU A 165 3.72 4.44 -15.15
C LEU A 165 3.71 3.41 -14.00
N VAL A 166 3.32 2.16 -14.29
CA VAL A 166 3.32 1.06 -13.30
C VAL A 166 4.74 0.70 -12.87
N MET A 167 5.69 0.65 -13.81
CA MET A 167 7.10 0.41 -13.50
C MET A 167 7.69 1.54 -12.65
N PHE A 168 7.28 2.78 -12.90
CA PHE A 168 7.70 3.92 -12.08
C PHE A 168 7.16 3.81 -10.66
N ASP A 169 5.88 3.46 -10.48
CA ASP A 169 5.27 3.25 -9.16
C ASP A 169 5.99 2.15 -8.36
N ILE A 170 6.23 0.99 -8.98
CA ILE A 170 7.01 -0.09 -8.37
C ILE A 170 8.43 0.38 -8.00
N THR A 171 9.10 1.10 -8.90
CA THR A 171 10.46 1.60 -8.67
C THR A 171 10.50 2.60 -7.52
N ALA A 172 9.56 3.55 -7.47
CA ALA A 172 9.49 4.56 -6.42
C ALA A 172 9.29 3.91 -5.03
N SER A 173 8.42 2.90 -4.95
CA SER A 173 8.21 2.12 -3.72
C SER A 173 9.46 1.36 -3.29
N LEU A 174 10.14 0.65 -4.21
CA LEU A 174 11.37 -0.08 -3.93
C LEU A 174 12.53 0.85 -3.54
N LEU A 175 12.65 2.00 -4.22
CA LEU A 175 13.66 3.00 -3.95
C LEU A 175 13.45 3.63 -2.57
N SER A 176 12.21 3.99 -2.23
CA SER A 176 11.85 4.47 -0.89
C SER A 176 12.22 3.46 0.20
N ASN A 177 11.91 2.18 -0.02
CA ASN A 177 12.32 1.10 0.90
C ASN A 177 13.84 1.06 1.07
N ALA A 178 14.60 1.09 -0.01
CA ALA A 178 16.06 1.06 0.05
C ALA A 178 16.64 2.28 0.80
N ILE A 179 16.14 3.48 0.50
CA ILE A 179 16.56 4.73 1.16
C ILE A 179 16.26 4.69 2.66
N LEU A 180 15.04 4.31 3.06
CA LEU A 180 14.65 4.30 4.47
C LEU A 180 15.34 3.17 5.26
N LEU A 181 15.56 2.01 4.64
CA LEU A 181 16.37 0.95 5.25
C LEU A 181 17.82 1.39 5.45
N ARG A 182 18.42 2.09 4.47
CA ARG A 182 19.75 2.67 4.61
C ARG A 182 19.80 3.71 5.72
N TYR A 183 18.85 4.64 5.75
CA TYR A 183 18.75 5.65 6.79
C TYR A 183 18.64 5.03 8.18
N TYR A 184 17.81 3.98 8.33
CA TYR A 184 17.68 3.24 9.58
C TYR A 184 18.99 2.53 9.96
N LYS A 185 19.71 1.94 9.01
CA LYS A 185 21.03 1.33 9.28
C LYS A 185 22.05 2.34 9.79
N GLU A 186 22.04 3.57 9.26
CA GLU A 186 22.97 4.63 9.63
C GLU A 186 22.61 5.33 10.95
N LYS A 187 21.32 5.58 11.21
CA LYS A 187 20.86 6.40 12.35
C LYS A 187 20.10 5.65 13.44
N GLY A 188 19.77 4.37 13.24
CA GLY A 188 19.02 3.54 14.19
C GLY A 188 17.56 3.95 14.43
N SER A 189 17.07 4.99 13.74
CA SER A 189 15.70 5.47 13.84
C SER A 189 15.22 6.04 12.51
N LEU A 190 13.91 6.06 12.31
CA LEU A 190 13.29 6.67 11.14
C LEU A 190 13.07 8.17 11.35
N PRO A 191 12.97 8.96 10.26
CA PRO A 191 12.47 10.32 10.34
C PRO A 191 11.06 10.34 10.95
N ASP A 192 10.76 11.43 11.66
CA ASP A 192 9.45 11.62 12.28
C ASP A 192 8.33 11.42 11.25
N ILE A 193 7.28 10.73 11.69
CA ILE A 193 6.11 10.43 10.86
C ILE A 193 5.51 11.75 10.37
N LYS A 194 5.34 12.75 11.25
CA LYS A 194 4.74 14.04 10.87
C LYS A 194 5.55 14.77 9.81
N ALA A 195 6.88 14.74 9.90
CA ALA A 195 7.76 15.36 8.89
C ALA A 195 7.59 14.71 7.50
N ARG A 196 7.46 13.38 7.45
CA ARG A 196 7.22 12.64 6.19
C ARG A 196 5.84 12.94 5.60
N TYR A 197 4.81 12.99 6.44
CA TYR A 197 3.47 13.41 6.01
C TYR A 197 3.45 14.84 5.49
N LEU A 198 4.14 15.77 6.16
CA LEU A 198 4.24 17.16 5.74
C LEU A 198 4.95 17.29 4.39
N LEU A 199 6.03 16.53 4.16
CA LEU A 199 6.75 16.52 2.89
C LEU A 199 5.86 16.00 1.75
N ALA A 200 5.20 14.86 1.96
CA ALA A 200 4.28 14.31 0.96
C ALA A 200 3.11 15.25 0.67
N PHE A 201 2.52 15.86 1.70
CA PHE A 201 1.45 16.83 1.55
C PHE A 201 1.91 18.08 0.80
N ALA A 202 3.09 18.62 1.14
CA ALA A 202 3.68 19.75 0.43
C ALA A 202 3.93 19.41 -1.04
N LEU A 203 4.40 18.20 -1.36
CA LEU A 203 4.58 17.76 -2.75
C LEU A 203 3.26 17.75 -3.52
N VAL A 204 2.20 17.19 -2.94
CA VAL A 204 0.87 17.15 -3.56
C VAL A 204 0.30 18.57 -3.75
N LEU A 205 0.42 19.42 -2.73
CA LEU A 205 -0.06 20.80 -2.78
C LEU A 205 0.70 21.60 -3.85
N LEU A 206 2.03 21.55 -3.86
CA LEU A 206 2.85 22.21 -4.87
C LEU A 206 2.56 21.71 -6.28
N THR A 207 2.25 20.41 -6.41
CA THR A 207 1.82 19.84 -7.69
C THR A 207 0.51 20.50 -8.14
N TYR A 208 -0.53 20.54 -7.32
CA TYR A 208 -1.78 21.20 -7.70
C TYR A 208 -1.65 22.71 -7.94
N VAL A 209 -0.81 23.41 -7.18
CA VAL A 209 -0.49 24.83 -7.43
C VAL A 209 0.23 24.99 -8.78
N GLY A 210 1.18 24.10 -9.08
CA GLY A 210 1.85 24.06 -10.38
C GLY A 210 0.88 23.77 -11.53
N LEU A 211 -0.09 22.88 -11.32
CA LEU A 211 -1.15 22.60 -12.28
C LEU A 211 -1.99 23.85 -12.51
N PHE A 212 -2.41 24.52 -11.43
CA PHE A 212 -3.20 25.75 -11.50
C PHE A 212 -2.52 26.84 -12.34
N TRP A 213 -1.20 26.99 -12.22
CA TRP A 213 -0.40 27.94 -13.02
C TRP A 213 0.12 27.40 -14.35
N ARG A 214 -0.30 26.20 -14.80
CA ARG A 214 0.19 25.56 -16.04
C ARG A 214 1.72 25.39 -16.09
N LYS A 215 2.34 25.20 -14.92
CA LYS A 215 3.78 25.00 -14.75
C LYS A 215 4.20 23.54 -14.68
N ILE A 216 3.25 22.59 -14.64
CA ILE A 216 3.57 21.17 -14.73
C ILE A 216 3.96 20.83 -16.17
N PRO A 217 5.19 20.34 -16.41
CA PRO A 217 5.56 19.85 -17.72
C PRO A 217 4.80 18.56 -18.03
N GLY A 218 4.28 18.44 -19.26
CA GLY A 218 3.82 17.16 -19.77
C GLY A 218 5.00 16.26 -20.11
N LEU A 219 4.89 14.96 -19.81
CA LEU A 219 5.86 13.98 -20.30
C LEU A 219 5.59 13.71 -21.79
N PRO A 220 6.58 13.82 -22.70
CA PRO A 220 6.35 13.58 -24.12
C PRO A 220 5.82 12.17 -24.35
N ASN A 221 4.72 12.06 -25.11
CA ASN A 221 4.10 10.77 -25.40
C ASN A 221 4.83 10.05 -26.54
N ASP A 222 6.06 9.63 -26.28
CA ASP A 222 6.94 8.95 -27.21
C ASP A 222 7.21 7.52 -26.71
N GLY A 223 6.77 6.53 -27.49
CA GLY A 223 6.92 5.12 -27.15
C GLY A 223 8.38 4.66 -27.00
N VAL A 224 9.32 5.22 -27.77
CA VAL A 224 10.75 4.89 -27.67
C VAL A 224 11.30 5.44 -26.37
N LEU A 225 10.98 6.68 -26.05
CA LEU A 225 11.37 7.31 -24.78
C LEU A 225 10.79 6.55 -23.59
N HIS A 226 9.51 6.14 -23.63
CA HIS A 226 8.90 5.31 -22.59
C HIS A 226 9.60 3.96 -22.41
N LEU A 227 10.01 3.30 -23.49
CA LEU A 227 10.77 2.04 -23.41
C LEU A 227 12.15 2.25 -22.76
N ILE A 228 12.85 3.35 -23.08
CA ILE A 228 14.11 3.70 -22.42
C ILE A 228 13.88 3.93 -20.93
N PHE A 229 12.84 4.65 -20.55
CA PHE A 229 12.47 4.85 -19.15
C PHE A 229 12.19 3.52 -18.44
N ILE A 230 11.44 2.61 -19.06
CA ILE A 230 11.16 1.29 -18.50
C ILE A 230 12.46 0.52 -18.22
N LEU A 231 13.41 0.52 -19.16
CA LEU A 231 14.70 -0.14 -18.98
C LEU A 231 15.49 0.46 -17.80
N VAL A 232 15.55 1.79 -17.72
CA VAL A 232 16.22 2.48 -16.59
C VAL A 232 15.54 2.14 -15.27
N LEU A 233 14.21 2.23 -15.19
CA LEU A 233 13.43 1.90 -13.99
C LEU A 233 13.61 0.45 -13.56
N ALA A 234 13.67 -0.48 -14.52
CA ALA A 234 13.94 -1.89 -14.24
C ALA A 234 15.32 -2.09 -13.60
N THR A 235 16.36 -1.45 -14.13
CA THR A 235 17.72 -1.56 -13.56
C THR A 235 17.80 -1.02 -12.13
N ILE A 236 17.16 0.12 -11.87
CA ILE A 236 17.07 0.73 -10.53
C ILE A 236 16.30 -0.19 -9.58
N SER A 237 15.16 -0.71 -10.02
CA SER A 237 14.33 -1.64 -9.24
C SER A 237 15.09 -2.91 -8.85
N ILE A 238 15.84 -3.49 -9.79
CA ILE A 238 16.70 -4.66 -9.53
C ILE A 238 17.76 -4.31 -8.46
N GLY A 239 18.42 -3.16 -8.58
CA GLY A 239 19.38 -2.69 -7.58
C GLY A 239 18.77 -2.53 -6.18
N CYS A 240 17.60 -1.90 -6.08
CA CYS A 240 16.87 -1.72 -4.82
C CYS A 240 16.42 -3.06 -4.21
N TRP A 241 16.00 -4.01 -5.06
CA TRP A 241 15.65 -5.36 -4.63
C TRP A 241 16.85 -6.13 -4.09
N PHE A 242 18.00 -6.08 -4.77
CA PHE A 242 19.24 -6.69 -4.28
C PHE A 242 19.69 -6.09 -2.95
N TYR A 243 19.59 -4.77 -2.79
CA TYR A 243 19.85 -4.11 -1.51
C TYR A 243 18.92 -4.65 -0.41
N SER A 244 17.63 -4.79 -0.70
CA SER A 244 16.64 -5.33 0.23
C SER A 244 16.94 -6.78 0.64
N ILE A 245 17.41 -7.63 -0.28
CA ILE A 245 17.83 -9.00 0.04
C ILE A 245 19.10 -9.02 0.92
N LYS A 246 20.06 -8.15 0.63
CA LYS A 246 21.34 -8.08 1.36
C LYS A 246 21.23 -7.39 2.72
N TYR A 247 20.13 -6.69 2.97
CA TYR A 247 19.89 -6.06 4.26
C TYR A 247 19.86 -7.09 5.40
N ASP A 248 20.60 -6.79 6.47
CA ASP A 248 20.95 -7.68 7.57
C ASP A 248 20.16 -7.39 8.86
N ARG A 249 19.75 -6.14 9.07
CA ARG A 249 19.13 -5.69 10.32
C ARG A 249 17.60 -5.85 10.39
N TYR A 250 17.03 -6.83 9.66
CA TYR A 250 15.58 -7.09 9.73
C TYR A 250 15.12 -7.55 11.12
N HIS A 251 15.99 -8.21 11.88
CA HIS A 251 15.69 -8.65 13.24
C HIS A 251 15.54 -7.47 14.21
N GLU A 252 16.37 -6.44 14.07
CA GLU A 252 16.28 -5.21 14.88
C GLU A 252 14.97 -4.47 14.61
N ILE A 253 14.58 -4.37 13.34
CA ILE A 253 13.30 -3.75 12.94
C ILE A 253 12.12 -4.49 13.56
N ALA A 254 12.13 -5.83 13.50
CA ALA A 254 11.08 -6.64 14.11
C ALA A 254 11.01 -6.43 15.64
N ALA A 255 12.15 -6.39 16.32
CA ALA A 255 12.19 -6.17 17.76
C ALA A 255 11.65 -4.78 18.16
N GLN A 256 11.96 -3.73 17.40
CA GLN A 256 11.57 -2.36 17.74
C GLN A 256 10.12 -2.02 17.35
N TYR A 257 9.65 -2.54 16.20
CA TYR A 257 8.37 -2.13 15.63
C TYR A 257 7.26 -3.19 15.77
N ALA A 258 7.60 -4.46 16.04
CA ALA A 258 6.62 -5.53 16.22
C ALA A 258 6.51 -5.99 17.68
N ASP A 259 6.67 -5.07 18.64
CA ASP A 259 6.54 -5.36 20.08
C ASP A 259 5.13 -5.05 20.64
N LYS A 260 4.71 -5.83 21.63
CA LYS A 260 3.37 -5.88 22.24
C LYS A 260 2.92 -4.53 22.81
N HIS A 261 3.86 -3.64 23.16
CA HIS A 261 3.59 -2.30 23.67
C HIS A 261 3.03 -1.32 22.64
N VAL A 262 3.24 -1.56 21.34
CA VAL A 262 2.64 -0.75 20.26
C VAL A 262 1.20 -1.19 19.97
N ALA A 263 0.90 -2.48 20.07
CA ALA A 263 -0.45 -3.04 19.87
C ALA A 263 -1.38 -2.85 21.09
N THR A 264 -0.84 -2.73 22.31
CA THR A 264 -1.63 -2.57 23.54
C THR A 264 -2.21 -1.17 23.72
N LEU A 265 -1.72 -0.16 23.00
CA LEU A 265 -2.26 1.21 23.08
C LEU A 265 -3.64 1.36 22.42
N HIS A 266 -4.08 0.39 21.60
CA HIS A 266 -5.40 0.39 20.96
C HIS A 266 -6.40 -0.61 21.55
N VAL A 267 -5.98 -1.45 22.49
CA VAL A 267 -6.92 -2.26 23.31
C VAL A 267 -7.03 -1.57 24.65
N SER A 268 -7.80 -0.47 24.69
CA SER A 268 -8.24 0.09 25.96
C SER A 268 -9.03 -0.99 26.70
N ILE A 269 -8.43 -1.54 27.74
CA ILE A 269 -9.09 -2.41 28.70
C ILE A 269 -10.12 -1.55 29.41
N THR A 270 -11.38 -1.61 28.98
CA THR A 270 -12.50 -1.31 29.88
C THR A 270 -12.59 -2.45 30.88
N SER A 271 -11.77 -2.40 31.92
CA SER A 271 -12.04 -3.12 33.16
C SER A 271 -12.92 -2.24 34.02
N THR A 272 -14.21 -2.14 33.67
CA THR A 272 -15.23 -2.02 34.71
C THR A 272 -15.44 -3.42 35.25
N LEU A 273 -14.55 -3.84 36.15
CA LEU A 273 -14.90 -4.83 37.15
C LEU A 273 -15.90 -4.11 38.05
N ASN A 274 -17.19 -4.40 37.88
CA ASN A 274 -18.14 -4.24 38.97
C ASN A 274 -17.63 -5.15 40.08
N GLU A 275 -17.01 -4.55 41.09
CA GLU A 275 -17.03 -5.07 42.44
C GLU A 275 -18.49 -4.92 42.92
N ASP A 276 -19.30 -5.94 42.65
CA ASP A 276 -20.41 -6.24 43.53
C ASP A 276 -19.79 -6.91 44.77
N ASP A 277 -19.78 -6.19 45.90
CA ASP A 277 -20.06 -6.70 47.26
C ASP A 277 -19.51 -5.75 48.35
N VAL A 278 -20.35 -4.81 48.82
CA VAL A 278 -20.68 -4.59 50.26
C VAL A 278 -22.13 -4.13 50.36
#